data_AF-A0A3Y9C4Y5-F1
#
_entry.id   AF-A0A3Y9C4Y5-F1
#
_cell.length_a   1.000
_cell.length_b   1.000
_cell.length_c   1.000
_cell.angle_alpha   90.00
_cell.angle_beta   90.00
_cell.angle_gamma   90.00
#
_symmetry.space_group_name_H-M   'P 1'
#
loop_
_entity.id
_entity.type
_entity.pdbx_description
1 polymer ?
#
loop_
_entity_poly.entity_id
_entity_poly.type
_entity_poly.pdbx_seq_one_letter_code
_entity_poly.pdbx_strand_id
1 'polypeptide(L)'
;ASLLPIVRNTYAGLCSVPASLIEAANGIGMTKWQRLRQVELPNAWPVMLSGIRIATAINVGTAPLAFLIGASSYGELIFPGIYLNDFPTLILGATATALFALILDTLLAWFGRRLSPHTV
;
A
#
# COMPACT_ATOMS: atom_id res chain seq x y z
N ALA A 1 10.97 -2.43 5.57
CA ALA A 1 11.05 -1.44 4.46
C ALA A 1 9.70 -0.76 4.15
N SER A 2 8.57 -1.29 4.63
CA SER A 2 7.21 -0.82 4.29
C SER A 2 6.80 0.54 4.84
N LEU A 3 7.42 1.03 5.91
CA LEU A 3 6.98 2.28 6.56
C LEU A 3 7.26 3.53 5.69
N LEU A 4 8.37 3.53 4.96
CA LEU A 4 8.79 4.68 4.15
C LEU A 4 7.74 5.13 3.12
N PRO A 5 7.21 4.25 2.24
CA PRO A 5 6.18 4.66 1.30
C PRO A 5 4.89 5.12 1.98
N ILE A 6 4.52 4.54 3.13
CA ILE A 6 3.32 4.95 3.88
C ILE A 6 3.49 6.39 4.39
N VAL A 7 4.60 6.66 5.09
CA VAL A 7 4.88 7.98 5.67
C VAL A 7 5.03 9.04 4.58
N ARG A 8 5.78 8.74 3.51
CA ARG A 8 6.02 9.67 2.41
C ARG A 8 4.72 10.05 1.70
N ASN A 9 3.86 9.07 1.39
CA ASN A 9 2.58 9.34 0.74
C ASN A 9 1.58 10.00 1.69
N THR A 10 1.65 9.73 2.99
CA THR A 10 0.82 10.42 3.98
C THR A 10 1.19 11.89 4.06
N TYR A 11 2.49 12.19 4.16
CA TYR A 11 2.98 13.56 4.14
C TYR A 11 2.62 14.28 2.83
N ALA A 12 2.87 13.65 1.68
CA ALA A 12 2.51 14.19 0.38
C ALA A 12 0.98 14.43 0.25
N GLY A 13 0.16 13.50 0.75
CA GLY A 13 -1.30 13.62 0.75
C GLY A 13 -1.79 14.80 1.56
N LEU A 14 -1.26 15.00 2.77
CA LEU A 14 -1.58 16.16 3.61
C LEU A 14 -1.13 17.48 2.96
N CYS A 15 0.04 17.50 2.32
CA CYS A 15 0.52 18.67 1.57
C CYS A 15 -0.27 18.96 0.28
N SER A 16 -0.94 17.95 -0.29
CA SER A 16 -1.75 18.12 -1.50
C SER A 16 -3.16 18.68 -1.25
N VAL A 17 -3.56 18.82 0.02
CA VAL A 17 -4.88 19.37 0.37
C VAL A 17 -4.96 20.84 -0.09
N PRO A 18 -6.00 21.23 -0.85
CA PRO A 18 -6.16 22.61 -1.31
C PRO A 18 -6.13 23.62 -0.16
N ALA A 19 -5.32 24.66 -0.30
CA ALA A 19 -5.22 25.73 0.69
C ALA A 19 -6.57 26.40 0.98
N SER A 20 -7.42 26.54 -0.04
CA SER A 20 -8.78 27.11 0.09
C SER A 20 -9.67 26.33 1.06
N LEU A 21 -9.56 25.00 1.12
CA LEU A 21 -10.30 24.18 2.07
C LEU A 21 -9.79 24.38 3.51
N ILE A 22 -8.48 24.58 3.66
CA ILE A 22 -7.84 24.84 4.95
C ILE A 22 -8.23 26.23 5.47
N GLU A 23 -8.22 27.24 4.59
CA GLU A 23 -8.65 28.61 4.90
C GLU A 23 -10.13 28.67 5.25
N ALA A 24 -10.99 28.00 4.48
CA ALA A 24 -12.42 27.91 4.78
C ALA A 24 -12.68 27.24 6.15
N ALA A 25 -11.99 26.14 6.44
CA ALA A 25 -12.08 25.46 7.74
C ALA A 25 -11.64 26.35 8.91
N ASN A 26 -10.56 27.13 8.72
CA ASN A 26 -10.11 28.10 9.72
C ASN A 26 -11.12 29.26 9.87
N GLY A 27 -11.72 29.73 8.77
CA GLY A 27 -12.67 30.84 8.75
C GLY A 27 -13.98 30.57 9.49
N ILE A 28 -14.39 29.30 9.59
CA ILE A 28 -15.55 28.87 10.40
C ILE A 28 -15.17 28.47 11.85
N GLY A 29 -13.89 28.65 12.24
CA GLY A 29 -13.43 28.42 13.60
C GLY A 29 -13.12 26.96 13.95
N MET A 30 -12.83 26.08 12.98
CA MET A 30 -12.44 24.70 13.28
C MET A 30 -11.13 24.64 14.08
N THR A 31 -11.12 23.80 15.12
CA THR A 31 -9.87 23.44 15.81
C THR A 31 -8.97 22.61 14.90
N LYS A 32 -7.65 22.59 15.19
CA LYS A 32 -6.68 21.78 14.45
C LYS A 32 -7.10 20.31 14.33
N TRP A 33 -7.72 19.76 15.37
CA TRP A 33 -8.14 18.35 15.40
C TRP A 33 -9.41 18.08 14.59
N GLN A 34 -10.36 19.03 14.60
CA GLN A 34 -11.53 18.97 13.72
C GLN A 34 -11.10 19.09 12.26
N ARG A 35 -10.24 20.06 11.94
CA ARG A 35 -9.72 20.28 10.58
C ARG A 35 -8.97 19.06 10.07
N LEU A 36 -8.09 18.45 10.88
CA LEU A 36 -7.38 17.24 10.48
C LEU A 36 -8.35 16.09 10.17
N ARG A 37 -9.30 15.78 11.07
CA ARG A 37 -10.19 14.62 10.89
C ARG A 37 -11.26 14.80 9.82
N GLN A 38 -11.74 16.03 9.62
CA GLN A 38 -12.89 16.29 8.75
C GLN A 38 -12.50 16.86 7.38
N VAL A 39 -11.33 17.48 7.26
CA VAL A 39 -10.88 18.12 6.01
C VAL A 39 -9.60 17.49 5.50
N GLU A 40 -8.52 17.53 6.27
CA GLU A 40 -7.21 17.10 5.75
C GLU A 40 -7.15 15.59 5.49
N LEU A 41 -7.58 14.75 6.45
CA LEU A 41 -7.52 13.29 6.33
C LEU A 41 -8.40 12.74 5.21
N PRO A 42 -9.68 13.13 5.06
CA PRO A 42 -10.51 12.64 3.95
C PRO A 42 -9.97 13.03 2.58
N ASN A 43 -9.40 14.24 2.44
CA ASN A 43 -8.82 14.69 1.17
C ASN A 43 -7.44 14.04 0.87
N ALA A 44 -6.65 13.76 1.91
CA ALA A 44 -5.36 13.06 1.77
C ALA A 44 -5.50 11.53 1.57
N TRP A 45 -6.67 10.98 1.88
CA TRP A 45 -6.95 9.53 1.91
C TRP A 45 -6.55 8.78 0.63
N PRO A 46 -6.86 9.25 -0.60
CA PRO A 46 -6.48 8.55 -1.83
C PRO A 46 -4.97 8.41 -1.98
N VAL A 47 -4.21 9.44 -1.59
CA VAL A 47 -2.75 9.44 -1.65
C VAL A 47 -2.17 8.53 -0.56
N MET A 48 -2.72 8.58 0.67
CA MET A 48 -2.33 7.69 1.76
C MET A 48 -2.50 6.21 1.38
N LEU A 49 -3.63 5.86 0.75
CA LEU A 49 -3.91 4.52 0.24
C LEU A 49 -2.91 4.06 -0.82
N SER A 50 -2.45 4.96 -1.69
CA SER A 50 -1.37 4.66 -2.64
C SER A 50 -0.10 4.22 -1.90
N GLY A 51 0.26 4.91 -0.82
CA GLY A 51 1.39 4.53 0.03
C GLY A 51 1.25 3.14 0.65
N ILE A 52 0.05 2.80 1.14
CA ILE A 52 -0.25 1.48 1.70
C ILE A 52 -0.12 0.39 0.62
N ARG A 53 -0.62 0.64 -0.59
CA ARG A 53 -0.51 -0.31 -1.71
C ARG A 53 0.95 -0.60 -2.09
N ILE A 54 1.77 0.45 -2.20
CA ILE A 54 3.21 0.30 -2.46
C ILE A 54 3.88 -0.50 -1.33
N ALA A 55 3.56 -0.19 -0.08
CA ALA A 55 4.11 -0.89 1.08
C ALA A 55 3.75 -2.38 1.09
N THR A 56 2.50 -2.71 0.77
CA THR A 56 2.02 -4.09 0.65
C THR A 56 2.73 -4.82 -0.48
N ALA A 57 2.86 -4.21 -1.66
CA ALA A 57 3.56 -4.81 -2.79
C ALA A 57 5.03 -5.13 -2.44
N ILE A 58 5.73 -4.22 -1.75
CA ILE A 58 7.10 -4.46 -1.26
C ILE A 58 7.13 -5.63 -0.29
N ASN A 59 6.25 -5.64 0.72
CA ASN A 59 6.22 -6.70 1.72
C ASN A 59 5.95 -8.08 1.09
N VAL A 60 4.95 -8.18 0.23
CA VAL A 60 4.60 -9.43 -0.47
C VAL A 60 5.74 -9.86 -1.40
N GLY A 61 6.35 -8.93 -2.12
CA GLY A 61 7.51 -9.21 -2.97
C GLY A 61 8.73 -9.72 -2.20
N THR A 62 8.92 -9.26 -0.96
CA THR A 62 10.00 -9.73 -0.08
C THR A 62 9.66 -11.00 0.69
N ALA A 63 8.39 -11.39 0.78
CA ALA A 63 7.95 -12.52 1.59
C ALA A 63 8.60 -13.86 1.20
N PRO A 64 8.84 -14.19 -0.09
CA PRO A 64 9.55 -15.42 -0.46
C PRO A 64 10.96 -15.52 0.12
N LEU A 65 11.63 -14.38 0.38
CA LEU A 65 12.98 -14.36 0.96
C LEU A 65 13.02 -14.98 2.37
N ALA A 66 11.88 -15.07 3.07
CA ALA A 66 11.79 -15.70 4.37
C ALA A 66 12.20 -17.20 4.35
N PHE A 67 12.09 -17.85 3.19
CA PHE A 67 12.61 -19.22 3.02
C PHE A 67 14.11 -19.33 3.33
N LEU A 68 14.91 -18.29 3.02
CA LEU A 68 16.35 -18.30 3.25
C LEU A 68 16.74 -18.36 4.73
N ILE A 69 15.82 -18.01 5.63
CA ILE A 69 16.01 -18.10 7.09
C ILE A 69 15.25 -19.29 7.70
N GLY A 70 14.79 -20.24 6.87
CA GLY A 70 14.11 -21.46 7.30
C GLY A 70 12.62 -21.30 7.61
N ALA A 71 11.99 -20.19 7.25
CA ALA A 71 10.56 -19.99 7.41
C ALA A 71 9.77 -20.51 6.19
N SER A 72 8.56 -21.01 6.42
CA SER A 72 7.68 -21.44 5.33
C SER A 72 7.13 -20.27 4.53
N SER A 73 7.29 -20.32 3.21
CA SER A 73 6.84 -19.28 2.27
C SER A 73 6.82 -19.82 0.83
N TYR A 74 6.28 -19.07 -0.13
CA TYR A 74 6.39 -19.41 -1.55
C TYR A 74 7.84 -19.49 -2.08
N GLY A 75 8.82 -19.06 -1.28
CA GLY A 75 10.25 -19.27 -1.56
C GLY A 75 10.64 -20.75 -1.64
N GLU A 76 9.87 -21.65 -1.01
CA GLU A 76 10.06 -23.12 -1.08
C GLU A 76 9.99 -23.67 -2.51
N LEU A 77 9.29 -22.98 -3.41
CA LEU A 77 9.19 -23.34 -4.83
C LEU A 77 10.22 -22.58 -5.69
N ILE A 78 10.54 -21.34 -5.31
CA ILE A 78 11.40 -20.46 -6.11
C ILE A 78 12.87 -20.86 -5.95
N PHE A 79 13.37 -20.95 -4.72
CA PHE A 79 14.81 -21.11 -4.48
C PHE A 79 15.35 -22.48 -4.89
N PRO A 80 14.68 -23.61 -4.60
CA PRO A 80 15.09 -24.91 -5.13
C PRO A 80 15.00 -24.98 -6.66
N GLY A 81 13.98 -24.35 -7.27
CA GLY A 81 13.86 -24.27 -8.73
C GLY A 81 15.04 -23.55 -9.38
N ILE A 82 15.55 -22.48 -8.75
CA ILE A 82 16.79 -21.81 -9.18
C ILE A 82 18.00 -22.76 -9.05
N TYR A 83 18.15 -23.41 -7.89
CA TYR A 83 19.31 -24.26 -7.60
C TYR A 83 19.39 -25.50 -8.52
N LEU A 84 18.23 -26.11 -8.79
CA LEU A 84 18.12 -27.33 -9.60
C LEU A 84 17.95 -27.04 -11.10
N ASN A 85 17.94 -25.77 -11.52
CA ASN A 85 17.59 -25.33 -12.88
C ASN A 85 16.23 -25.88 -13.35
N ASP A 86 15.29 -26.04 -12.42
CA ASP A 86 13.92 -26.48 -12.68
C ASP A 86 13.01 -25.27 -12.87
N PHE A 87 13.03 -24.74 -14.11
CA PHE A 87 12.22 -23.58 -14.51
C PHE A 87 10.71 -23.75 -14.30
N PRO A 88 10.10 -24.92 -14.60
CA PRO A 88 8.68 -25.16 -14.28
C PRO A 88 8.32 -24.84 -12.82
N THR A 89 9.08 -25.38 -11.86
CA THR A 89 8.82 -25.18 -10.43
C THR A 89 9.09 -23.73 -9.99
N LEU A 90 10.16 -23.12 -10.51
CA LEU A 90 10.47 -21.71 -10.29
C LEU A 90 9.32 -20.80 -10.74
N ILE A 91 8.85 -20.98 -11.99
CA ILE A 91 7.78 -20.17 -12.58
C ILE A 91 6.48 -20.37 -11.80
N LEU A 92 6.18 -21.58 -11.32
CA LEU A 92 5.01 -21.85 -10.50
C LEU A 92 5.04 -21.03 -9.20
N GLY A 93 6.17 -21.05 -8.47
CA GLY A 93 6.35 -20.27 -7.24
C GLY A 93 6.31 -18.75 -7.47
N ALA A 94 6.97 -18.29 -8.53
CA ALA A 94 6.99 -16.88 -8.91
C ALA A 94 5.60 -16.38 -9.32
N THR A 95 4.86 -17.17 -10.10
CA THR A 95 3.50 -16.84 -10.55
C THR A 95 2.52 -16.85 -9.38
N ALA A 96 2.60 -17.83 -8.48
CA ALA A 96 1.78 -17.87 -7.27
C ALA A 96 2.00 -16.63 -6.39
N THR A 97 3.26 -16.23 -6.20
CA THR A 97 3.62 -15.02 -5.46
C THR A 97 3.07 -13.76 -6.14
N ALA A 98 3.27 -13.63 -7.47
CA ALA A 98 2.80 -12.47 -8.23
C ALA A 98 1.27 -12.38 -8.22
N LEU A 99 0.58 -13.51 -8.37
CA LEU A 99 -0.88 -13.57 -8.32
C LEU A 99 -1.41 -13.12 -6.95
N PHE A 100 -0.78 -13.60 -5.86
CA PHE A 100 -1.14 -13.18 -4.51
C PHE A 100 -0.92 -11.67 -4.29
N ALA A 101 0.19 -11.12 -4.79
CA ALA A 101 0.46 -9.69 -4.74
C ALA A 101 -0.62 -8.87 -5.49
N LEU A 102 -1.02 -9.31 -6.68
CA LEU A 102 -2.08 -8.67 -7.47
C LEU A 102 -3.44 -8.75 -6.79
N ILE A 103 -3.78 -9.89 -6.17
CA ILE A 103 -5.02 -10.05 -5.40
C ILE A 103 -5.05 -9.06 -4.23
N LEU A 104 -3.97 -8.94 -3.47
CA LEU A 104 -3.92 -8.00 -2.35
C LEU A 104 -3.96 -6.54 -2.82
N ASP A 105 -3.23 -6.18 -3.88
CA ASP A 105 -3.27 -4.83 -4.42
C ASP A 105 -4.67 -4.44 -4.93
N THR A 106 -5.33 -5.35 -5.66
CA THR A 106 -6.69 -5.12 -6.18
C THR A 106 -7.72 -5.03 -5.06
N LEU A 107 -7.63 -5.87 -4.02
CA LEU A 107 -8.47 -5.77 -2.84
C LEU A 107 -8.28 -4.43 -2.13
N LEU A 108 -7.04 -4.00 -1.91
CA LEU A 108 -6.75 -2.69 -1.30
C LEU A 108 -7.26 -1.53 -2.15
N ALA A 109 -7.09 -1.59 -3.47
CA ALA A 109 -7.61 -0.58 -4.39
C ALA A 109 -9.14 -0.54 -4.40
N TRP A 110 -9.80 -1.69 -4.25
CA TRP A 110 -11.25 -1.79 -4.18
C TRP A 110 -11.81 -1.27 -2.85
N PHE A 111 -11.19 -1.64 -1.72
CA PHE A 111 -11.53 -1.09 -0.40
C PHE A 111 -11.31 0.42 -0.37
N GLY A 112 -10.21 0.89 -0.95
CA GLY A 112 -9.90 2.30 -1.05
C GLY A 112 -10.98 3.10 -1.79
N ARG A 113 -11.47 2.57 -2.92
CA ARG A 113 -12.59 3.17 -3.67
C ARG A 113 -13.89 3.19 -2.88
N ARG A 114 -14.21 2.13 -2.14
CA ARG A 114 -15.44 2.08 -1.30
C ARG A 114 -15.39 3.00 -0.09
N LEU A 115 -14.20 3.20 0.48
CA LEU A 115 -13.99 4.09 1.63
C LEU A 115 -13.83 5.56 1.23
N SER A 116 -13.79 5.86 -0.07
CA SER A 116 -13.74 7.23 -0.60
C SER A 116 -15.12 7.63 -1.14
N PRO A 117 -16.11 7.98 -0.29
CA PRO A 117 -17.30 8.64 -0.79
C PRO A 117 -16.90 10.07 -1.18
N HIS A 118 -17.09 10.42 -2.45
CA HIS A 118 -16.95 11.76 -3.03
C HIS A 118 -15.52 12.26 -3.33
N THR A 119 -14.98 11.80 -4.46
CA THR A 119 -14.20 12.66 -5.37
C THR A 119 -14.65 12.34 -6.79
N VAL A 120 -15.77 12.98 -7.17
CA VAL A 120 -16.14 13.27 -8.56
C VAL A 120 -16.09 14.78 -8.70
#